data_AF-A0A957CZ06-F1
#
_entry.id   AF-A0A957CZ06-F1
#
_cell.length_a   1.000
_cell.length_b   1.000
_cell.length_c   1.000
_cell.angle_alpha   90.00
_cell.angle_beta   90.00
_cell.angle_gamma   90.00
#
_symmetry.space_group_name_H-M   'P 1'
#
loop_
_entity.id
_entity.type
_entity.pdbx_description
1 polymer ?
#
loop_
_entity_poly.entity_id
_entity_poly.type
_entity_poly.pdbx_seq_one_letter_code
_entity_poly.pdbx_strand_id
1 'polypeptide(L)'
;MTKKNKEEGQGLVEYALVLVLVALAVMLVLSLLGSRVVLAYAQVIAGLNGDTLDDNAVMLSSDMDVSGSNVCTATISNISFIVTDSEGNPLTNQSVTATILANGSADQTITGTANGSGMATVAGPISVTASCPLKITLSD
;
A
#
# COMPACT_ATOMS: atom_id res chain seq x y z
N MET A 1 62.43 -27.75 15.65
CA MET A 1 61.65 -27.89 14.41
C MET A 1 60.18 -27.65 14.75
N THR A 2 59.74 -26.40 14.79
CA THR A 2 58.40 -26.01 15.25
C THR A 2 57.46 -25.88 14.04
N LYS A 3 56.63 -26.89 13.83
CA LYS A 3 55.54 -26.88 12.84
C LYS A 3 54.50 -25.84 13.29
N LYS A 4 54.36 -24.73 12.56
CA LYS A 4 53.17 -23.88 12.64
C LYS A 4 52.05 -24.58 11.88
N ASN A 5 50.99 -24.98 12.59
CA ASN A 5 49.78 -25.52 11.98
C ASN A 5 49.14 -24.41 11.14
N LYS A 6 48.81 -24.74 9.90
CA LYS A 6 48.11 -23.84 8.98
C LYS A 6 46.62 -23.97 9.29
N GLU A 7 45.99 -22.87 9.72
CA GLU A 7 44.57 -22.86 10.11
C GLU A 7 43.71 -22.78 8.84
N GLU A 8 43.29 -23.94 8.35
CA GLU A 8 42.53 -24.09 7.09
C GLU A 8 41.04 -23.69 7.20
N GLY A 9 40.58 -23.31 8.40
CA GLY A 9 39.21 -22.85 8.66
C GLY A 9 38.98 -21.35 8.56
N GLN A 10 40.04 -20.53 8.50
CA GLN A 10 39.92 -19.07 8.57
C GLN A 10 39.39 -18.43 7.27
N GLY A 11 39.58 -19.08 6.11
CA GLY A 11 39.09 -18.54 4.83
C GLY A 11 37.56 -18.62 4.67
N LEU A 12 36.91 -19.64 5.22
CA LEU A 12 35.45 -19.83 5.09
C LEU A 12 34.66 -18.77 5.85
N VAL A 13 35.16 -18.32 6.99
CA VAL A 13 34.47 -17.29 7.80
C VAL A 13 34.54 -15.91 7.14
N GLU A 14 35.64 -15.60 6.46
CA GLU A 14 35.77 -14.32 5.74
C GLU A 14 34.76 -14.22 4.59
N TYR A 15 34.64 -15.27 3.77
CA TYR A 15 33.63 -15.29 2.71
C TYR A 15 32.21 -15.26 3.28
N ALA A 16 31.95 -15.95 4.38
CA ALA A 16 30.66 -15.88 5.05
C ALA A 16 30.32 -14.45 5.53
N LEU A 17 31.28 -13.74 6.11
CA LEU A 17 31.08 -12.34 6.54
C LEU A 17 30.86 -11.39 5.37
N VAL A 18 31.59 -11.57 4.26
CA VAL A 18 31.35 -10.78 3.03
C VAL A 18 29.97 -11.07 2.46
N LEU A 19 29.52 -12.32 2.42
CA LEU A 19 28.17 -12.68 1.96
C LEU A 19 27.07 -12.09 2.84
N VAL A 20 27.27 -12.06 4.16
CA VAL A 20 26.33 -11.40 5.09
C VAL A 20 26.27 -9.89 4.84
N LEU A 21 27.42 -9.24 4.63
CA LEU A 21 27.48 -7.81 4.33
C LEU A 21 26.77 -7.48 3.01
N VAL A 22 27.01 -8.27 1.97
CA VAL A 22 26.31 -8.12 0.68
C VAL A 22 24.81 -8.36 0.84
N ALA A 23 24.40 -9.37 1.60
CA ALA A 23 22.98 -9.63 1.85
C ALA A 23 22.30 -8.44 2.54
N LEU A 24 22.93 -7.83 3.54
CA LEU A 24 22.43 -6.62 4.20
C LEU A 24 22.36 -5.43 3.23
N ALA A 25 23.38 -5.25 2.39
CA ALA A 25 23.37 -4.19 1.39
C ALA A 25 22.21 -4.35 0.40
N VAL A 26 21.94 -5.58 -0.07
CA VAL A 26 20.81 -5.88 -0.96
C VAL A 26 19.48 -5.64 -0.25
N MET A 27 19.32 -6.04 1.02
CA MET A 27 18.09 -5.77 1.79
C MET A 27 17.78 -4.28 1.87
N LEU A 28 18.79 -3.44 2.10
CA LEU A 28 18.61 -1.99 2.14
C LEU A 28 18.15 -1.44 0.79
N VAL A 29 18.81 -1.85 -0.30
CA VAL A 29 18.46 -1.40 -1.66
C VAL A 29 17.05 -1.83 -2.04
N LEU A 30 16.67 -3.09 -1.80
CA LEU A 30 15.32 -3.59 -2.11
C LEU A 30 14.25 -2.86 -1.29
N SER A 31 14.53 -2.55 -0.03
CA SER A 31 13.60 -1.80 0.84
C SER A 31 13.34 -0.38 0.31
N LEU A 32 14.38 0.30 -0.19
CA LEU A 32 14.27 1.63 -0.79
C LEU A 32 13.55 1.61 -2.14
N LEU A 33 13.87 0.64 -3.00
CA LEU A 33 13.30 0.53 -4.34
C LEU A 33 11.81 0.18 -4.30
N GLY A 34 11.38 -0.66 -3.36
CA GLY A 34 9.97 -1.08 -3.25
C GLY A 34 9.00 0.10 -3.19
N SER A 35 9.31 1.12 -2.39
CA SER A 35 8.50 2.34 -2.26
C SER A 35 8.41 3.13 -3.57
N ARG A 36 9.52 3.22 -4.32
CA ARG A 36 9.58 3.97 -5.59
C ARG A 36 8.79 3.29 -6.71
N VAL A 37 8.77 1.96 -6.73
CA VAL A 37 7.99 1.19 -7.72
C VAL A 37 6.49 1.41 -7.53
N VAL A 38 6.00 1.41 -6.27
CA VAL A 38 4.59 1.67 -5.97
C VAL A 38 4.17 3.07 -6.41
N LEU A 39 5.01 4.07 -6.16
CA LEU A 39 4.76 5.45 -6.58
C LEU A 39 4.68 5.60 -8.11
N ALA A 40 5.61 4.99 -8.84
CA ALA A 40 5.59 5.02 -10.30
C ALA A 40 4.31 4.37 -10.87
N TYR A 41 3.89 3.24 -10.29
CA TYR A 41 2.65 2.58 -10.67
C TYR A 41 1.42 3.45 -10.39
N ALA A 42 1.40 4.15 -9.25
CA ALA A 42 0.32 5.06 -8.91
C ALA A 42 0.17 6.23 -9.89
N GLN A 43 1.28 6.80 -10.35
CA GLN A 43 1.27 7.86 -11.38
C GLN A 43 0.68 7.36 -12.70
N VAL A 44 0.98 6.11 -13.06
CA VAL A 44 0.38 5.47 -14.25
C VAL A 44 -1.13 5.30 -14.08
N ILE A 45 -1.60 4.84 -12.92
CA ILE A 45 -3.04 4.75 -12.63
C ILE A 45 -3.70 6.12 -12.72
N ALA A 46 -3.14 7.15 -12.07
CA ALA A 46 -3.68 8.51 -12.10
C ALA A 46 -3.82 9.04 -13.54
N GLY A 47 -2.80 8.80 -14.38
CA GLY A 47 -2.82 9.21 -15.80
C GLY A 47 -3.81 8.44 -16.68
N LEU A 48 -4.31 7.28 -16.23
CA LEU A 48 -5.20 6.39 -16.99
C LEU A 48 -6.68 6.49 -16.55
N ASN A 49 -7.07 7.56 -15.85
CA ASN A 49 -8.38 7.78 -15.20
C ASN A 49 -8.51 7.11 -13.81
N GLY A 50 -7.45 7.10 -13.01
CA GLY A 50 -7.56 6.73 -11.60
C GLY A 50 -8.44 7.72 -10.84
N ASP A 51 -9.33 7.23 -9.99
CA ASP A 51 -10.17 8.07 -9.13
C ASP A 51 -9.27 8.77 -8.07
N THR A 52 -9.14 10.09 -8.19
CA THR A 52 -8.53 10.94 -7.17
C THR A 52 -9.60 11.31 -6.16
N LEU A 53 -9.38 11.01 -4.87
CA LEU A 53 -10.29 11.47 -3.82
C LEU A 53 -9.93 12.88 -3.35
N ASP A 54 -8.65 13.16 -3.19
CA ASP A 54 -8.15 14.51 -2.92
C ASP A 54 -7.19 14.91 -4.05
N ASP A 55 -6.94 16.21 -4.25
CA ASP A 55 -5.96 16.75 -5.23
C ASP A 55 -4.56 16.09 -5.12
N ASN A 56 -4.28 15.47 -3.97
CA ASN A 56 -3.01 14.85 -3.61
C ASN A 56 -3.12 13.32 -3.39
N ALA A 57 -4.30 12.71 -3.46
CA ALA A 57 -4.52 11.30 -3.12
C ALA A 57 -5.13 10.50 -4.28
N VAL A 58 -4.42 9.47 -4.73
CA VAL A 58 -4.85 8.56 -5.81
C VAL A 58 -5.22 7.20 -5.21
N MET A 59 -6.42 6.72 -5.53
CA MET A 59 -6.87 5.37 -5.20
C MET A 59 -6.06 4.31 -5.96
N LEU A 60 -5.51 3.31 -5.26
CA LEU A 60 -4.72 2.23 -5.86
C LEU A 60 -5.49 0.92 -5.98
N SER A 61 -6.29 0.61 -4.96
CA SER A 61 -7.07 -0.62 -4.91
C SER A 61 -8.14 -0.54 -3.84
N SER A 62 -9.30 -1.09 -4.14
CA SER A 62 -10.35 -1.41 -3.17
C SER A 62 -10.66 -2.91 -3.29
N ASP A 63 -10.62 -3.62 -2.16
CA ASP A 63 -11.08 -5.00 -2.07
C ASP A 63 -12.56 -4.98 -1.64
N MET A 64 -13.46 -5.06 -2.63
CA MET A 64 -14.90 -4.97 -2.45
C MET A 64 -15.57 -6.26 -2.90
N ASP A 65 -16.21 -6.95 -1.95
CA ASP A 65 -17.09 -8.09 -2.21
C ASP A 65 -18.56 -7.64 -2.15
N VAL A 66 -19.34 -7.91 -3.19
CA VAL A 66 -20.78 -7.58 -3.25
C VAL A 66 -21.59 -8.87 -3.39
N SER A 67 -22.42 -9.16 -2.40
CA SER A 67 -23.24 -10.37 -2.38
C SER A 67 -24.72 -10.08 -2.13
N GLY A 68 -25.61 -10.85 -2.74
CA GLY A 68 -27.06 -10.76 -2.56
C GLY A 68 -27.85 -10.63 -3.87
N SER A 69 -29.18 -10.85 -3.80
CA SER A 69 -30.05 -10.86 -4.99
C SER A 69 -31.11 -9.76 -5.00
N ASN A 70 -31.82 -9.55 -3.87
CA ASN A 70 -32.80 -8.48 -3.71
C ASN A 70 -32.26 -7.37 -2.79
N VAL A 71 -31.49 -7.78 -1.78
CA VAL A 71 -30.72 -6.92 -0.90
C VAL A 71 -29.26 -7.33 -1.06
N CYS A 72 -28.44 -6.36 -1.42
CA CYS A 72 -27.02 -6.50 -1.67
C CYS A 72 -26.25 -5.98 -0.45
N THR A 73 -25.28 -6.75 0.02
CA THR A 73 -24.29 -6.33 1.01
C THR A 73 -22.95 -6.21 0.31
N ALA A 74 -22.37 -5.01 0.34
CA ALA A 74 -20.97 -4.84 -0.04
C ALA A 74 -20.11 -4.77 1.21
N THR A 75 -19.05 -5.57 1.25
CA THR A 75 -18.01 -5.51 2.28
C THR A 75 -16.72 -5.02 1.64
N ILE A 76 -16.17 -3.94 2.18
CA ILE A 76 -14.89 -3.38 1.74
C ILE A 76 -13.86 -3.68 2.81
N SER A 77 -12.87 -4.52 2.53
CA SER A 77 -11.89 -4.97 3.52
C SER A 77 -10.80 -3.94 3.78
N ASN A 78 -10.26 -3.37 2.70
CA ASN A 78 -9.22 -2.36 2.72
C ASN A 78 -9.38 -1.45 1.50
N ILE A 79 -9.10 -0.16 1.68
CA ILE A 79 -8.86 0.79 0.59
C ILE A 79 -7.47 1.37 0.77
N SER A 80 -6.67 1.37 -0.29
CA SER A 80 -5.31 1.92 -0.28
C SER A 80 -5.17 3.11 -1.21
N PHE A 81 -4.52 4.15 -0.72
CA PHE A 81 -4.22 5.40 -1.39
C PHE A 81 -2.71 5.62 -1.42
N ILE A 82 -2.24 6.32 -2.44
CA ILE A 82 -0.97 7.05 -2.35
C ILE A 82 -1.28 8.53 -2.18
N VAL A 83 -0.54 9.19 -1.29
CA VAL A 83 -0.62 10.62 -1.04
C VAL A 83 0.70 11.26 -1.41
N THR A 84 0.68 12.20 -2.35
CA THR A 84 1.86 12.87 -2.87
C THR A 84 1.69 14.37 -2.95
N ASP A 85 2.79 15.12 -2.99
CA ASP A 85 2.76 16.51 -3.44
C ASP A 85 2.62 16.61 -4.97
N SER A 86 2.61 17.85 -5.48
CA SER A 86 2.55 18.15 -6.92
C SER A 86 3.78 17.68 -7.70
N GLU A 87 4.90 17.45 -7.03
CA GLU A 87 6.13 16.92 -7.62
C GLU A 87 6.18 15.38 -7.56
N GLY A 88 5.16 14.74 -6.99
CA GLY A 88 5.06 13.30 -6.82
C GLY A 88 5.85 12.74 -5.63
N ASN A 89 6.35 13.57 -4.71
CA ASN A 89 7.00 13.06 -3.50
C ASN A 89 5.95 12.58 -2.50
N PRO A 90 6.20 11.45 -1.81
CA PRO A 90 5.25 10.93 -0.84
C PRO A 90 5.07 11.87 0.37
N LEU A 91 3.83 12.17 0.71
CA LEU A 91 3.48 12.96 1.89
C LEU A 91 3.22 12.03 3.08
N THR A 92 3.99 12.22 4.16
CA THR A 92 3.88 11.40 5.37
C THR A 92 2.90 12.02 6.36
N ASN A 93 2.17 11.19 7.11
CA ASN A 93 1.19 11.57 8.13
C ASN A 93 0.00 12.41 7.63
N GLN A 94 -0.22 12.45 6.31
CA GLN A 94 -1.41 13.05 5.74
C GLN A 94 -2.61 12.12 5.87
N SER A 95 -3.72 12.63 6.40
CA SER A 95 -4.98 11.89 6.43
C SER A 95 -5.69 11.98 5.09
N VAL A 96 -6.21 10.86 4.62
CA VAL A 96 -7.12 10.75 3.47
C VAL A 96 -8.45 10.26 4.00
N THR A 97 -9.52 10.95 3.62
CA THR A 97 -10.88 10.56 3.96
C THR A 97 -11.57 10.05 2.70
N ALA A 98 -12.29 8.96 2.84
CA ALA A 98 -13.12 8.40 1.79
C ALA A 98 -14.53 8.18 2.33
N THR A 99 -15.52 8.71 1.64
CA THR A 99 -16.92 8.49 1.94
C THR A 99 -17.49 7.48 0.95
N ILE A 100 -18.06 6.40 1.49
CA ILE A 100 -18.73 5.35 0.74
C ILE A 100 -20.22 5.64 0.77
N LEU A 101 -20.75 5.99 -0.40
CA LEU A 101 -22.18 6.20 -0.58
C LEU A 101 -22.77 4.97 -1.26
N ALA A 102 -23.71 4.31 -0.59
CA ALA A 102 -24.50 3.21 -1.14
C ALA A 102 -25.95 3.62 -1.27
N ASN A 103 -26.59 3.33 -2.41
CA ASN A 103 -27.96 3.75 -2.66
C ASN A 103 -28.94 3.22 -1.60
N GLY A 104 -29.54 4.12 -0.82
CA GLY A 104 -30.49 3.73 0.24
C GLY A 104 -29.84 3.26 1.54
N SER A 105 -28.52 3.42 1.69
CA SER A 105 -27.80 3.27 2.96
C SER A 105 -27.33 4.65 3.48
N ALA A 106 -26.96 4.71 4.75
CA ALA A 106 -26.25 5.88 5.28
C ALA A 106 -24.81 5.92 4.74
N ASP A 107 -24.28 7.13 4.59
CA ASP A 107 -22.90 7.35 4.15
C ASP A 107 -21.93 6.81 5.20
N GLN A 108 -20.92 6.08 4.73
CA GLN A 108 -19.89 5.50 5.59
C GLN A 108 -18.56 6.18 5.29
N THR A 109 -18.11 7.02 6.21
CA THR A 109 -16.82 7.71 6.09
C THR A 109 -15.72 6.92 6.76
N ILE A 110 -14.58 6.83 6.08
CA ILE A 110 -13.38 6.17 6.59
C ILE A 110 -12.17 7.07 6.38
N THR A 111 -11.21 6.98 7.29
CA THR A 111 -10.00 7.80 7.25
C THR A 111 -8.76 6.93 7.44
N GLY A 112 -7.78 7.11 6.57
CA GLY A 112 -6.46 6.49 6.67
C GLY A 112 -5.39 7.55 6.76
N THR A 113 -4.24 7.22 7.34
CA THR A 113 -3.10 8.14 7.44
C THR A 113 -1.92 7.58 6.67
N ALA A 114 -1.33 8.42 5.82
CA ALA A 114 -0.20 8.07 4.98
C ALA A 114 1.05 7.77 5.81
N ASN A 115 1.72 6.66 5.49
CA ASN A 115 2.99 6.28 6.11
C ASN A 115 4.19 7.02 5.47
N GLY A 116 5.42 6.64 5.84
CA GLY A 116 6.66 7.24 5.31
C GLY A 116 6.88 7.07 3.80
N SER A 117 6.07 6.24 3.13
CA SER A 117 6.04 6.08 1.67
C SER A 117 4.83 6.76 1.03
N GLY A 118 4.08 7.58 1.76
CA GLY A 118 2.87 8.25 1.25
C GLY A 118 1.67 7.31 1.15
N MET A 119 1.79 6.04 1.54
CA MET A 119 0.69 5.08 1.40
C MET A 119 -0.22 5.16 2.62
N ALA A 120 -1.50 5.49 2.39
CA ALA A 120 -2.54 5.43 3.41
C ALA A 120 -3.42 4.20 3.13
N THR A 121 -3.51 3.29 4.09
CA THR A 121 -4.47 2.18 4.03
C THR A 121 -5.54 2.42 5.06
N VAL A 122 -6.78 2.36 4.63
CA VAL A 122 -7.94 2.48 5.51
C VAL A 122 -8.37 1.07 5.89
N ALA A 123 -8.27 0.77 7.19
CA ALA A 123 -8.45 -0.58 7.71
C ALA A 123 -9.83 -0.76 8.33
N GLY A 124 -10.57 -1.75 7.81
CA GLY A 124 -11.77 -2.30 8.44
C GLY A 124 -12.73 -2.88 7.39
N PRO A 125 -13.36 -4.05 7.63
CA PRO A 125 -14.49 -4.45 6.81
C PRO A 125 -15.63 -3.44 7.03
N ILE A 126 -15.86 -2.59 6.05
CA ILE A 126 -17.03 -1.70 6.01
C ILE A 126 -18.11 -2.44 5.27
N SER A 127 -19.22 -2.73 5.93
CA SER A 127 -20.36 -3.38 5.30
C SER A 127 -21.49 -2.37 5.10
N VAL A 128 -21.89 -2.17 3.84
CA VAL A 128 -23.08 -1.42 3.47
C VAL A 128 -24.13 -2.37 2.90
N THR A 129 -25.39 -2.14 3.22
CA THR A 129 -26.51 -3.01 2.80
C THR A 129 -27.63 -2.18 2.22
N ALA A 130 -28.04 -2.50 1.00
CA ALA A 130 -29.04 -1.75 0.23
C ALA A 130 -29.75 -2.61 -0.81
N SER A 131 -30.78 -2.08 -1.46
CA SER A 131 -31.50 -2.79 -2.54
C SER A 131 -30.60 -2.98 -3.77
N CYS A 132 -30.70 -4.13 -4.43
CA CYS A 132 -29.98 -4.38 -5.67
C CYS A 132 -30.67 -3.70 -6.89
N PRO A 133 -29.92 -3.29 -7.93
CA PRO A 133 -28.46 -3.31 -8.04
C PRO A 133 -27.80 -2.26 -7.13
N LEU A 134 -26.75 -2.66 -6.42
CA LEU A 134 -26.03 -1.77 -5.53
C LEU A 134 -25.15 -0.82 -6.34
N LYS A 135 -25.38 0.49 -6.18
CA LYS A 135 -24.48 1.53 -6.69
C LYS A 135 -23.63 2.03 -5.54
N ILE A 136 -22.31 1.86 -5.64
CA ILE A 136 -21.33 2.42 -4.72
C ILE A 136 -20.61 3.58 -5.41
N THR A 137 -20.46 4.67 -4.70
CA THR A 137 -19.64 5.82 -5.10
C THR A 137 -18.66 6.11 -3.97
N LEU A 138 -17.43 6.46 -4.35
CA LEU A 138 -16.40 6.94 -3.45
C LEU A 138 -16.28 8.45 -3.67
N SER A 139 -16.35 9.24 -2.60
CA SER A 139 -16.11 10.68 -2.63
C SER A 139 -15.14 11.09 -1.54
N ASP A 140 -14.60 12.30 -1.66
CA ASP A 140 -14.04 13.07 -0.55
C ASP A 140 -15.10 13.39 0.51
#